data_AF-A0A1M6QN27-F1
#
_entry.id   AF-A0A1M6QN27-F1
#
_cell.length_a   1.000
_cell.length_b   1.000
_cell.length_c   1.000
_cell.angle_alpha   90.00
_cell.angle_beta   90.00
_cell.angle_gamma   90.00
#
_symmetry.space_group_name_H-M   'P 1'
#
loop_
_entity.id
_entity.type
_entity.pdbx_description
1 polymer ?
#
loop_
_entity_poly.entity_id
_entity_poly.type
_entity_poly.pdbx_seq_one_letter_code
_entity_poly.pdbx_strand_id
1 'polypeptide(L)'
;MIEEFIERLEELIRLQQRAVISLVKPMQSGSLSLLTALDVLSYQLETLDILKEILFLEEDEEAVSLCIEAFSWISFLLPRIEPALPVYLQHLVVEGSPFFVKLSSIAQDVELWKDPSKRDRLLWYIQKTKECIASQIELMKKASFGHY
;
A
#
# COMPACT_ATOMS: atom_id res chain seq x y z
N MET A 1 -21.68 8.67 -4.42
CA MET A 1 -21.05 8.34 -3.13
C MET A 1 -20.14 7.12 -3.26
N ILE A 2 -20.65 5.90 -3.50
CA ILE A 2 -19.77 4.73 -3.61
C ILE A 2 -19.06 4.62 -4.97
N GLU A 3 -19.76 4.97 -6.05
CA GLU A 3 -19.16 5.08 -7.39
C GLU A 3 -18.00 6.08 -7.42
N GLU A 4 -18.13 7.19 -6.69
CA GLU A 4 -17.05 8.19 -6.54
C GLU A 4 -15.81 7.61 -5.84
N PHE A 5 -15.99 6.71 -4.87
CA PHE A 5 -14.87 6.01 -4.23
C PHE A 5 -14.20 5.02 -5.19
N ILE A 6 -14.98 4.27 -5.97
CA ILE A 6 -14.45 3.35 -6.99
C ILE A 6 -13.65 4.13 -8.04
N GLU A 7 -14.22 5.20 -8.62
CA GLU A 7 -13.54 6.07 -9.58
C GLU A 7 -12.24 6.64 -9.00
N ARG A 8 -12.27 7.05 -7.72
CA ARG A 8 -11.08 7.57 -7.05
C ARG A 8 -10.03 6.48 -6.83
N LEU A 9 -10.43 5.25 -6.50
CA LEU A 9 -9.51 4.13 -6.35
C LEU A 9 -8.85 3.77 -7.69
N GLU A 10 -9.61 3.75 -8.78
CA GLU A 10 -9.05 3.56 -10.12
C GLU A 10 -8.02 4.63 -10.47
N GLU A 11 -8.31 5.90 -10.18
CA GLU A 11 -7.38 6.99 -10.45
C GLU A 11 -6.10 6.85 -9.61
N LEU A 12 -6.22 6.46 -8.33
CA LEU A 12 -5.06 6.19 -7.49
C LEU A 12 -4.23 5.02 -8.01
N ILE A 13 -4.86 3.97 -8.54
CA ILE A 13 -4.17 2.86 -9.20
C ILE A 13 -3.43 3.37 -10.45
N ARG A 14 -4.06 4.19 -11.29
CA ARG A 14 -3.40 4.80 -12.47
C ARG A 14 -2.22 5.68 -12.07
N LEU A 15 -2.34 6.47 -11.02
CA LEU A 15 -1.24 7.30 -10.48
C LEU A 15 -0.08 6.44 -9.99
N GLN A 16 -0.38 5.35 -9.26
CA GLN A 16 0.60 4.36 -8.82
C GLN A 16 1.31 3.68 -10.00
N GLN A 17 0.57 3.25 -11.02
CA GLN A 17 1.12 2.70 -12.27
C GLN A 17 2.05 3.70 -12.99
N ARG A 18 1.67 4.98 -13.05
CA ARG A 18 2.52 6.04 -13.63
C ARG A 18 3.79 6.28 -12.83
N ALA A 19 3.72 6.19 -11.50
CA ALA A 19 4.90 6.26 -10.65
C ALA A 19 5.88 5.10 -10.96
N VAL A 20 5.37 3.90 -11.26
CA VAL A 20 6.21 2.76 -11.70
C VAL A 20 6.97 3.06 -12.98
N ILE A 21 6.37 3.74 -13.96
CA ILE A 21 7.08 4.12 -15.18
C ILE A 21 8.29 5.01 -14.84
N SER A 22 8.15 5.87 -13.83
CA SER A 22 9.25 6.71 -13.34
C SER A 22 10.31 5.90 -12.56
N LEU A 23 9.92 4.79 -11.94
CA LEU A 23 10.79 3.88 -11.19
C LEU A 23 11.52 2.85 -12.08
N VAL A 24 10.92 2.43 -13.20
CA VAL A 24 11.41 1.34 -14.07
C VAL A 24 12.19 1.87 -15.28
N LYS A 25 12.18 3.19 -15.53
CA LYS A 25 13.07 3.77 -16.54
C LYS A 25 14.52 3.38 -16.20
N PRO A 26 15.27 2.81 -17.16
CA PRO A 26 16.59 2.29 -16.90
C PRO A 26 17.43 3.36 -16.24
N MET A 27 18.07 3.00 -15.12
CA MET A 27 18.97 3.82 -14.31
C MET A 27 20.10 4.43 -15.16
N GLN A 28 19.80 5.45 -15.94
CA GLN A 28 20.78 6.46 -16.30
C GLN A 28 20.78 7.44 -15.12
N SER A 29 21.55 7.06 -14.08
CA SER A 29 22.02 7.87 -12.95
C SER A 29 21.02 8.64 -12.05
N GLY A 30 19.72 8.66 -12.34
CA GLY A 30 18.74 9.37 -11.51
C GLY A 30 18.23 8.51 -10.35
N SER A 31 18.58 8.87 -9.11
CA SER A 31 17.83 8.42 -7.94
C SER A 31 16.36 8.87 -8.08
N LEU A 32 15.42 8.08 -7.54
CA LEU A 32 14.03 8.51 -7.42
C LEU A 32 13.98 9.87 -6.72
N SER A 33 13.28 10.84 -7.31
CA SER A 33 13.17 12.17 -6.68
C SER A 33 12.39 12.05 -5.37
N LEU A 34 12.81 12.80 -4.34
CA LEU A 34 12.11 12.88 -3.06
C LEU A 34 10.62 13.23 -3.25
N LEU A 35 10.33 14.16 -4.18
CA LEU A 35 8.95 14.57 -4.48
C LEU A 35 8.12 13.40 -5.02
N THR A 36 8.64 12.64 -5.98
CA THR A 36 7.95 11.45 -6.51
C THR A 36 7.73 10.41 -5.43
N ALA A 37 8.69 10.23 -4.52
CA ALA A 37 8.54 9.30 -3.41
C ALA A 37 7.42 9.74 -2.44
N LEU A 38 7.33 11.04 -2.15
CA LEU A 38 6.29 11.60 -1.29
C LEU A 38 4.90 11.53 -1.93
N ASP A 39 4.82 11.75 -3.24
CA ASP A 39 3.57 11.59 -4.01
C ASP A 39 3.07 10.14 -3.90
N VAL A 40 3.95 9.15 -4.16
CA VAL A 40 3.60 7.73 -4.06
C VAL A 40 3.12 7.37 -2.65
N LEU A 41 3.83 7.82 -1.62
CA LEU A 41 3.45 7.57 -0.24
C LEU A 41 2.07 8.17 0.09
N SER A 42 1.79 9.38 -0.41
CA SER A 42 0.50 10.05 -0.25
C SER A 42 -0.62 9.26 -0.95
N TYR A 43 -0.38 8.80 -2.18
CA TYR A 43 -1.33 7.96 -2.90
C TYR A 43 -1.63 6.66 -2.16
N GLN A 44 -0.63 6.01 -1.55
CA GLN A 44 -0.82 4.77 -0.79
C GLN A 44 -1.64 5.00 0.48
N LEU A 45 -1.41 6.09 1.20
CA LEU A 45 -2.18 6.44 2.39
C LEU A 45 -3.65 6.72 2.06
N GLU A 46 -3.89 7.46 0.98
CA GLU A 46 -5.24 7.75 0.48
C GLU A 46 -5.93 6.48 -0.02
N THR A 47 -5.18 5.59 -0.70
CA THR A 47 -5.68 4.28 -1.14
C THR A 47 -6.23 3.49 0.04
N LEU A 48 -5.50 3.43 1.17
CA LEU A 48 -5.99 2.73 2.37
C LEU A 48 -7.27 3.33 2.95
N ASP A 49 -7.44 4.66 2.90
CA ASP A 49 -8.67 5.29 3.35
C ASP A 49 -9.85 4.89 2.48
N ILE A 50 -9.67 4.91 1.16
CA ILE A 50 -10.73 4.56 0.20
C ILE A 50 -11.05 3.07 0.23
N LEU A 51 -10.06 2.21 0.40
CA LEU A 51 -10.29 0.76 0.53
C LEU A 51 -11.25 0.47 1.68
N LYS A 52 -11.13 1.20 2.79
CA LYS A 52 -12.06 1.04 3.92
C LYS A 52 -13.50 1.38 3.54
N GLU A 53 -13.71 2.40 2.72
CA GLU A 53 -15.03 2.81 2.25
C GLU A 53 -15.62 1.81 1.23
N ILE A 54 -14.79 1.27 0.33
CA ILE A 54 -15.24 0.34 -0.72
C ILE A 54 -15.52 -1.06 -0.17
N LEU A 55 -14.74 -1.52 0.80
CA LEU A 55 -14.86 -2.87 1.37
C LEU A 55 -16.14 -3.07 2.19
N PHE A 56 -16.96 -2.03 2.40
CA PHE A 56 -18.35 -2.21 2.85
C PHE A 56 -19.24 -2.89 1.78
N LEU A 57 -18.81 -2.94 0.51
CA LEU A 57 -19.51 -3.58 -0.60
C LEU A 57 -19.07 -5.04 -0.82
N GLU A 58 -19.05 -5.86 0.22
CA GLU A 58 -18.63 -7.28 0.17
C GLU A 58 -19.17 -8.08 -1.05
N GLU A 59 -20.40 -7.78 -1.49
CA GLU A 59 -21.08 -8.51 -2.55
C GLU A 59 -20.54 -8.23 -3.96
N ASP A 60 -19.84 -7.11 -4.17
CA ASP A 60 -19.35 -6.68 -5.49
C ASP A 60 -17.97 -7.27 -5.83
N GLU A 61 -17.92 -8.21 -6.78
CA GLU A 61 -16.68 -8.87 -7.19
C GLU A 61 -15.69 -7.93 -7.90
N GLU A 62 -16.19 -6.91 -8.61
CA GLU A 62 -15.36 -5.92 -9.30
C GLU A 62 -14.68 -5.01 -8.27
N ALA A 63 -15.44 -4.54 -7.28
CA ALA A 63 -14.91 -3.77 -6.16
C ALA A 63 -13.83 -4.54 -5.38
N VAL A 64 -14.06 -5.83 -5.11
CA VAL A 64 -13.06 -6.70 -4.44
C VAL A 64 -11.81 -6.86 -5.30
N SER A 65 -11.96 -7.03 -6.61
CA SER A 65 -10.83 -7.17 -7.54
C SER A 65 -9.98 -5.89 -7.58
N LEU A 66 -10.63 -4.73 -7.59
CA LEU A 66 -9.97 -3.44 -7.52
C LEU A 66 -9.22 -3.25 -6.19
N CYS A 67 -9.81 -3.67 -5.08
CA CYS A 67 -9.16 -3.64 -3.77
C CYS A 67 -7.88 -4.51 -3.73
N ILE A 68 -7.93 -5.69 -4.35
CA ILE A 68 -6.77 -6.58 -4.46
C ILE A 68 -5.66 -5.94 -5.30
N GLU A 69 -6.01 -5.32 -6.41
CA GLU A 69 -5.04 -4.60 -7.24
C GLU A 69 -4.38 -3.47 -6.43
N ALA A 70 -5.17 -2.69 -5.69
CA ALA A 70 -4.66 -1.63 -4.84
C ALA A 70 -3.66 -2.13 -3.77
N PHE A 71 -3.98 -3.23 -3.06
CA PHE A 71 -3.04 -3.85 -2.11
C PHE A 71 -1.75 -4.34 -2.79
N SER A 72 -1.87 -4.84 -4.02
CA SER A 72 -0.72 -5.28 -4.82
C SER A 72 0.21 -4.11 -5.14
N TRP A 73 -0.36 -2.96 -5.54
CA TRP A 73 0.42 -1.75 -5.79
C TRP A 73 1.10 -1.19 -4.55
N ILE A 74 0.40 -1.17 -3.40
CA ILE A 74 0.99 -0.79 -2.12
C ILE A 74 2.22 -1.66 -1.81
N SER A 75 2.04 -2.98 -1.87
CA SER A 75 3.11 -3.96 -1.60
C SER A 75 4.29 -3.80 -2.55
N PHE A 76 4.03 -3.46 -3.81
CA PHE A 76 5.06 -3.30 -4.82
C PHE A 76 5.85 -1.99 -4.69
N LEU A 77 5.16 -0.88 -4.46
CA LEU A 77 5.76 0.46 -4.52
C LEU A 77 6.49 0.86 -3.25
N LEU A 78 6.00 0.43 -2.08
CA LEU A 78 6.57 0.88 -0.81
C LEU A 78 8.08 0.55 -0.65
N PRO A 79 8.57 -0.66 -0.99
CA PRO A 79 10.01 -0.95 -0.98
C PRO A 79 10.83 -0.11 -1.95
N ARG A 80 10.21 0.35 -3.05
CA ARG A 80 10.92 1.04 -4.15
C ARG A 80 11.11 2.52 -3.88
N ILE A 81 10.30 3.10 -3.00
CA ILE A 81 10.43 4.49 -2.56
C ILE A 81 11.31 4.64 -1.31
N GLU A 82 11.67 3.54 -0.66
CA GLU A 82 12.49 3.53 0.56
C GLU A 82 13.82 4.29 0.44
N PRO A 83 14.62 4.13 -0.64
CA PRO A 83 15.89 4.83 -0.73
C PRO A 83 15.76 6.35 -0.77
N ALA A 84 14.59 6.87 -1.17
CA ALA A 84 14.29 8.30 -1.22
C ALA A 84 13.66 8.82 0.08
N LEU A 85 13.07 7.95 0.91
CA LEU A 85 12.33 8.31 2.12
C LEU A 85 12.68 7.46 3.36
N PRO A 86 13.96 7.22 3.67
CA PRO A 86 14.34 6.30 4.75
C PRO A 86 13.81 6.75 6.11
N VAL A 87 13.87 8.05 6.43
CA VAL A 87 13.39 8.62 7.71
C VAL A 87 11.86 8.56 7.81
N TYR A 88 11.15 8.85 6.73
CA TYR A 88 9.67 8.84 6.75
C TYR A 88 9.11 7.43 6.91
N LEU A 89 9.71 6.44 6.22
CA LEU A 89 9.31 5.05 6.39
C LEU A 89 9.62 4.57 7.81
N GLN A 90 10.76 4.93 8.41
CA GLN A 90 11.03 4.62 9.81
C GLN A 90 9.94 5.08 10.80
N HIS A 91 9.12 6.07 10.45
CA HIS A 91 7.97 6.49 11.28
C HIS A 91 6.63 5.92 10.81
N LEU A 92 6.46 5.71 9.50
CA LEU A 92 5.20 5.31 8.88
C LEU A 92 4.98 3.80 8.79
N VAL A 93 6.02 2.99 9.03
CA VAL A 93 5.88 1.54 9.03
C VAL A 93 6.09 0.87 10.38
N VAL A 94 6.38 1.60 11.46
CA VAL A 94 6.43 1.00 12.81
C VAL A 94 5.06 0.45 13.21
N GLU A 95 5.02 -0.63 14.00
CA GLU A 95 3.77 -1.10 14.62
C GLU A 95 3.10 0.05 15.39
N GLY A 96 1.83 0.33 15.07
CA GLY A 96 1.10 1.48 15.59
C GLY A 96 1.14 2.75 14.72
N SER A 97 1.86 2.73 13.60
CA SER A 97 1.78 3.79 12.58
C SER A 97 0.38 3.87 11.94
N PRO A 98 -0.02 5.04 11.42
CA PRO A 98 -1.29 5.19 10.72
C PRO A 98 -1.49 4.15 9.60
N PHE A 99 -0.42 3.76 8.92
CA PHE A 99 -0.45 2.75 7.87
C PHE A 99 -0.85 1.37 8.40
N PHE A 100 -0.17 0.90 9.46
CA PHE A 100 -0.44 -0.40 10.07
C PHE A 100 -1.81 -0.45 10.76
N VAL A 101 -2.22 0.66 11.37
CA VAL A 101 -3.54 0.78 12.02
C VAL A 101 -4.65 0.68 10.99
N LYS A 102 -4.53 1.38 9.85
CA LYS A 102 -5.50 1.28 8.74
C LYS A 102 -5.56 -0.13 8.17
N LEU A 103 -4.41 -0.75 7.87
CA LEU A 103 -4.36 -2.14 7.38
C LEU A 103 -4.98 -3.14 8.36
N SER A 104 -4.76 -2.94 9.67
CA SER A 104 -5.32 -3.82 10.70
C SER A 104 -6.83 -3.63 10.84
N SER A 105 -7.31 -2.38 10.77
CA SER A 105 -8.75 -2.10 10.72
C SER A 105 -9.42 -2.76 9.52
N ILE A 106 -8.84 -2.62 8.32
CA ILE A 106 -9.39 -3.24 7.11
C ILE A 106 -9.41 -4.76 7.25
N ALA A 107 -8.35 -5.38 7.79
CA ALA A 107 -8.32 -6.82 8.03
C ALA A 107 -9.46 -7.28 8.95
N GLN A 108 -9.71 -6.56 10.04
CA GLN A 108 -10.79 -6.85 10.98
C GLN A 108 -12.16 -6.76 10.31
N ASP A 109 -12.38 -5.75 9.46
CA ASP A 109 -13.63 -5.58 8.73
C ASP A 109 -13.85 -6.74 7.74
N VAL A 110 -12.79 -7.17 7.05
CA VAL A 110 -12.82 -8.29 6.09
C VAL A 110 -13.01 -9.64 6.80
N GLU A 111 -12.45 -9.86 7.99
CA GLU A 111 -12.65 -11.10 8.76
C GLU A 111 -14.13 -11.41 9.04
N LEU A 112 -14.99 -10.38 9.06
CA LEU A 112 -16.43 -10.50 9.29
C LEU A 112 -17.22 -10.90 8.04
N TRP A 113 -16.57 -10.95 6.87
CA TRP A 113 -17.22 -11.32 5.61
C TRP A 113 -17.73 -12.76 5.63
N LYS A 114 -18.92 -12.95 5.07
CA LYS A 114 -19.62 -14.23 4.99
C LYS A 114 -19.07 -15.11 3.89
N ASP A 115 -18.63 -14.54 2.76
CA ASP A 115 -18.05 -15.29 1.65
C ASP A 115 -16.59 -15.66 1.96
N PRO A 116 -16.27 -16.93 2.27
CA PRO A 116 -14.92 -17.33 2.61
C PRO A 116 -13.94 -17.19 1.43
N SER A 117 -14.41 -17.35 0.19
CA SER A 117 -13.55 -17.26 -0.99
C SER A 117 -13.02 -15.83 -1.15
N LYS A 118 -13.92 -14.83 -1.07
CA LYS A 118 -13.54 -13.42 -1.16
C LYS A 118 -12.74 -12.97 0.04
N ARG A 119 -13.20 -13.34 1.24
CA ARG A 119 -12.53 -13.04 2.52
C ARG A 119 -11.09 -13.53 2.52
N ASP A 120 -10.88 -14.83 2.31
CA ASP A 120 -9.57 -15.45 2.46
C ASP A 120 -8.60 -14.90 1.39
N ARG A 121 -9.10 -14.63 0.17
CA ARG A 121 -8.32 -13.99 -0.90
C ARG A 121 -7.86 -12.59 -0.48
N LEU A 122 -8.75 -11.76 0.03
CA LEU A 122 -8.42 -10.38 0.39
C LEU A 122 -7.52 -10.32 1.64
N LEU A 123 -7.79 -11.15 2.66
CA LEU A 123 -6.93 -11.30 3.83
C LEU A 123 -5.51 -11.72 3.44
N TRP A 124 -5.36 -12.59 2.44
CA TRP A 124 -4.04 -12.96 1.93
C TRP A 124 -3.27 -11.74 1.39
N TYR A 125 -3.90 -10.88 0.60
CA TYR A 125 -3.25 -9.66 0.07
C TYR A 125 -2.93 -8.64 1.17
N ILE A 126 -3.82 -8.47 2.15
CA ILE A 126 -3.56 -7.61 3.31
C ILE A 126 -2.36 -8.15 4.10
N GLN A 127 -2.30 -9.45 4.34
CA GLN A 127 -1.19 -10.09 5.04
C GLN A 127 0.12 -9.92 4.26
N LYS A 128 0.12 -10.11 2.94
CA LYS A 128 1.30 -9.87 2.10
C LYS A 128 1.76 -8.43 2.14
N THR A 129 0.82 -7.49 2.22
CA THR A 129 1.13 -6.06 2.38
C THR A 129 1.82 -5.81 3.73
N LYS A 130 1.28 -6.35 4.83
CA LYS A 130 1.88 -6.27 6.17
C LYS A 130 3.29 -6.89 6.22
N GLU A 131 3.49 -8.05 5.61
CA GLU A 131 4.79 -8.73 5.53
C GLU A 131 5.82 -7.92 4.74
N CYS A 132 5.39 -7.36 3.60
CA CYS A 132 6.24 -6.50 2.79
C CYS A 132 6.74 -5.30 3.61
N ILE A 133 5.81 -4.64 4.30
CA ILE A 133 6.11 -3.54 5.20
C ILE A 133 7.07 -3.95 6.31
N ALA A 134 6.78 -5.05 7.02
CA ALA A 134 7.59 -5.53 8.12
C ALA A 134 9.04 -5.82 7.67
N SER A 135 9.20 -6.42 6.50
CA SER A 135 10.51 -6.67 5.89
C SER A 135 11.28 -5.38 5.62
N GLN A 136 10.62 -4.32 5.14
CA GLN A 136 11.27 -3.01 4.96
C GLN A 136 11.76 -2.42 6.30
N ILE A 137 10.97 -2.54 7.38
CA ILE A 137 11.40 -2.09 8.71
C ILE A 137 12.65 -2.84 9.17
N GLU A 138 12.68 -4.16 8.99
CA GLU A 138 13.84 -4.96 9.40
C GLU A 138 15.11 -4.58 8.61
N LEU A 139 14.98 -4.34 7.32
CA LEU A 139 16.09 -3.86 6.48
C LEU A 139 16.59 -2.50 6.95
N MET A 140 15.69 -1.55 7.22
CA MET A 140 16.04 -0.22 7.74
C MET A 140 16.72 -0.30 9.11
N LYS A 141 16.24 -1.15 10.02
CA LYS A 141 16.89 -1.40 11.32
C LYS A 141 18.32 -1.90 11.11
N LYS A 142 18.53 -2.93 10.27
CA LYS A 142 19.86 -3.48 9.98
C LYS A 142 20.81 -2.45 9.38
N ALA A 143 20.31 -1.60 8.46
CA ALA A 143 21.11 -0.52 7.87
C ALA A 143 21.52 0.55 8.91
N SER A 144 20.65 0.85 9.87
CA SER A 144 20.91 1.85 10.92
C SER A 144 21.94 1.37 11.97
N PHE A 145 22.05 0.07 12.21
CA PHE A 145 23.01 -0.52 13.16
C PHE A 145 24.37 -0.88 12.53
N GLY A 146 24.55 -0.72 11.21
CA GLY A 146 25.83 -0.98 10.51
C GLY A 146 26.84 0.18 10.55
N HIS A 147 26.50 1.28 11.23
CA HIS A 147 27.32 2.48 11.35
C HIS A 147 27.69 2.79 12.81
N TYR A 148 28.36 1.86 13.49
CA TYR A 148 29.10 2.13 14.75
C TYR A 148 30.37 1.29 14.82
#